data_AF-A0A2N8PDQ8-F1
#
_entry.id   AF-A0A2N8PDQ8-F1
#
_cell.length_a   1.000
_cell.length_b   1.000
_cell.length_c   1.000
_cell.angle_alpha   90.00
_cell.angle_beta   90.00
_cell.angle_gamma   90.00
#
_symmetry.space_group_name_H-M   'P 1'
#
loop_
_entity.id
_entity.type
_entity.pdbx_description
1 polymer ?
#
loop_
_entity_poly.entity_id
_entity_poly.type
_entity_poly.pdbx_seq_one_letter_code
_entity_poly.pdbx_strand_id
1 'polypeptide(L)'
;MTVGHTTTMHRGKRIMRKISRSLAAAVTTLAVAGITVAGAVPATAAPAGAAAASSAQCDSIRAAIRQHAEAGDKYQALAKVEASKADPDQDKVAQYNAKAKAEYQAADAYQVKYAQQCS
;
A
#
# COMPACT_ATOMS: atom_id res chain seq x y z
N MET A 1 20.30 57.18 8.09
CA MET A 1 21.01 56.57 6.94
C MET A 1 20.98 55.05 7.15
N THR A 2 19.99 54.36 6.56
CA THR A 2 20.16 53.41 5.44
C THR A 2 20.70 52.05 5.92
N VAL A 3 19.85 51.10 6.34
CA VAL A 3 19.18 50.03 5.57
C VAL A 3 20.14 49.02 4.90
N GLY A 4 20.01 47.74 5.27
CA GLY A 4 20.48 46.57 4.51
C GLY A 4 20.07 45.26 5.22
N HIS A 5 18.82 44.80 5.09
CA HIS A 5 18.24 43.95 4.02
C HIS A 5 18.41 42.44 4.23
N THR A 6 17.32 41.83 4.73
CA THR A 6 16.86 40.46 4.52
C THR A 6 16.80 40.10 3.04
N THR A 7 17.25 38.90 2.61
CA THR A 7 16.86 38.21 1.35
C THR A 7 17.37 36.76 1.41
N THR A 8 16.59 35.78 1.88
CA THR A 8 15.72 34.87 1.09
C THR A 8 16.26 34.50 -0.29
N MET A 9 16.91 33.34 -0.42
CA MET A 9 17.18 32.73 -1.71
C MET A 9 15.96 31.99 -2.24
N HIS A 10 15.14 32.70 -3.02
CA HIS A 10 14.26 32.10 -4.03
C HIS A 10 14.72 32.58 -5.42
N ARG A 11 15.35 31.68 -6.19
CA ARG A 11 15.59 31.79 -7.63
C ARG A 11 15.50 30.37 -8.19
N GLY A 12 14.73 30.03 -9.21
CA GLY A 12 14.29 30.86 -10.32
C GLY A 12 12.89 30.53 -10.87
N LYS A 13 12.35 31.57 -11.48
CA LYS A 13 11.05 31.74 -12.12
C LYS A 13 11.26 31.76 -13.64
N ARG A 14 10.33 31.16 -14.40
CA ARG A 14 9.89 31.44 -15.81
C ARG A 14 9.27 30.14 -16.36
N ILE A 15 7.94 29.93 -16.38
CA ILE A 15 6.93 30.47 -17.31
C ILE A 15 7.39 30.47 -18.78
N MET A 16 6.95 29.46 -19.55
CA MET A 16 6.44 29.51 -20.94
C MET A 16 6.24 28.05 -21.42
N ARG A 17 5.02 27.50 -21.44
CA ARG A 17 4.05 27.57 -22.57
C ARG A 17 4.73 27.47 -23.95
N LYS A 18 4.69 26.28 -24.57
CA LYS A 18 3.94 25.94 -25.80
C LYS A 18 4.55 24.67 -26.47
N ILE A 19 3.75 23.59 -26.62
CA ILE A 19 3.20 23.07 -27.91
C ILE A 19 4.31 22.43 -28.77
N SER A 20 4.34 21.13 -29.08
CA SER A 20 3.37 20.46 -29.97
C SER A 20 3.83 19.04 -30.37
N ARG A 21 2.85 18.25 -30.86
CA ARG A 21 2.90 16.99 -31.65
C ARG A 21 2.81 15.70 -30.83
N SER A 22 1.62 15.18 -30.53
CA SER A 22 0.64 14.53 -31.43
C SER A 22 1.13 13.20 -32.02
N LEU A 23 0.67 12.09 -31.43
CA LEU A 23 0.15 10.84 -32.02
C LEU A 23 0.17 9.80 -30.87
N ALA A 24 -0.87 9.04 -30.53
CA ALA A 24 -2.01 8.61 -31.31
C ALA A 24 -3.25 8.51 -30.42
N ALA A 25 -4.36 8.99 -30.94
CA ALA A 25 -5.68 8.60 -30.51
C ALA A 25 -5.89 7.13 -30.89
N ALA A 26 -6.28 6.30 -29.91
CA ALA A 26 -7.02 5.08 -30.17
C ALA A 26 -8.37 5.23 -29.47
N VAL A 27 -9.36 5.44 -30.33
CA VAL A 27 -10.79 5.57 -30.09
C VAL A 27 -11.32 4.30 -29.42
N THR A 28 -12.16 4.46 -28.39
CA THR A 28 -13.37 3.64 -28.23
C THR A 28 -14.36 4.33 -27.32
N THR A 29 -15.06 5.32 -27.88
CA THR A 29 -16.38 5.75 -27.38
C THR A 29 -17.36 4.60 -27.58
N LEU A 30 -17.60 3.80 -26.54
CA LEU A 30 -18.79 2.96 -26.47
C LEU A 30 -19.94 3.80 -25.92
N ALA A 31 -20.56 4.55 -26.84
CA ALA A 31 -21.94 4.97 -26.67
C ALA A 31 -22.81 3.71 -26.87
N VAL A 32 -23.30 3.12 -25.78
CA VAL A 32 -24.47 2.25 -25.85
C VAL A 32 -25.64 3.07 -25.35
N ALA A 33 -26.50 3.39 -26.31
CA ALA A 33 -27.73 4.11 -26.15
C ALA A 33 -28.54 3.53 -24.97
N GLY A 34 -28.96 4.41 -24.06
CA GLY A 34 -30.08 4.15 -23.18
C GLY A 34 -31.35 4.08 -24.02
N ILE A 35 -31.63 2.93 -24.61
CA ILE A 35 -32.97 2.58 -25.07
C ILE A 35 -33.58 1.79 -23.92
N THR A 36 -34.43 2.47 -23.16
CA THR A 36 -35.44 1.85 -22.32
C THR A 36 -36.39 1.06 -23.22
N VAL A 37 -36.24 -0.27 -23.26
CA VAL A 37 -37.33 -1.16 -23.68
C VAL A 37 -37.65 -2.05 -22.49
N ALA A 38 -38.85 -1.86 -21.96
CA ALA A 38 -39.46 -2.73 -20.99
C ALA A 38 -39.54 -4.16 -21.56
N GLY A 39 -38.88 -5.11 -20.91
CA GLY A 39 -38.94 -6.51 -21.29
C GLY A 39 -37.79 -7.35 -20.72
N ALA A 40 -38.00 -7.92 -19.54
CA ALA A 40 -37.29 -9.06 -18.94
C ALA A 40 -35.73 -9.00 -18.92
N VAL A 41 -35.25 -8.47 -17.80
CA VAL A 41 -33.86 -8.35 -17.31
C VAL A 41 -32.95 -9.51 -17.73
N PRO A 42 -31.84 -9.26 -18.46
CA PRO A 42 -30.81 -10.27 -18.65
C PRO A 42 -30.24 -10.62 -17.28
N ALA A 43 -30.24 -11.91 -16.94
CA ALA A 43 -29.60 -12.45 -15.76
C ALA A 43 -28.22 -11.79 -15.63
N THR A 44 -28.09 -10.98 -14.58
CA THR A 44 -26.90 -10.25 -14.21
C THR A 44 -25.72 -11.20 -14.28
N ALA A 45 -24.90 -11.05 -15.32
CA ALA A 45 -23.50 -11.43 -15.26
C ALA A 45 -22.90 -10.52 -14.19
N ALA A 46 -23.03 -10.93 -12.92
CA ALA A 46 -22.26 -10.38 -11.82
C ALA A 46 -20.81 -10.33 -12.30
N PRO A 47 -20.13 -9.18 -12.21
CA PRO A 47 -18.88 -8.99 -12.91
C PRO A 47 -17.87 -10.02 -12.39
N ALA A 48 -17.50 -10.98 -13.24
CA ALA A 48 -16.42 -11.92 -12.96
C ALA A 48 -15.12 -11.19 -12.55
N GLY A 49 -14.96 -9.94 -13.01
CA GLY A 49 -13.88 -9.04 -12.59
C GLY A 49 -13.95 -8.53 -11.15
N ALA A 50 -15.13 -8.39 -10.54
CA ALA A 50 -15.23 -7.96 -9.13
C ALA A 50 -14.88 -9.10 -8.16
N ALA A 51 -15.30 -10.33 -8.49
CA ALA A 51 -14.94 -11.52 -7.71
C ALA A 51 -13.43 -11.82 -7.80
N ALA A 52 -12.83 -11.70 -8.99
CA ALA A 52 -11.39 -11.89 -9.19
C ALA A 52 -10.53 -10.77 -8.56
N ALA A 53 -11.01 -9.53 -8.53
CA ALA A 53 -10.34 -8.44 -7.83
C ALA A 53 -10.39 -8.62 -6.31
N SER A 54 -11.52 -9.11 -5.78
CA SER A 54 -11.69 -9.42 -4.35
C SER A 54 -10.77 -10.57 -3.90
N SER A 55 -10.64 -11.64 -4.69
CA SER A 55 -9.73 -12.75 -4.33
C SER A 55 -8.26 -12.34 -4.33
N ALA A 56 -7.80 -11.59 -5.35
CA ALA A 56 -6.42 -11.10 -5.41
C ALA A 56 -6.08 -10.16 -4.24
N GLN A 57 -7.03 -9.33 -3.81
CA GLN A 57 -6.89 -8.49 -2.63
C GLN A 57 -6.75 -9.33 -1.35
N CYS A 58 -7.58 -10.35 -1.19
CA CYS A 58 -7.52 -11.24 -0.03
C CYS A 58 -6.22 -12.04 0.05
N ASP A 59 -5.70 -12.49 -1.09
CA ASP A 59 -4.40 -13.15 -1.17
C ASP A 59 -3.25 -12.20 -0.82
N SER A 60 -3.33 -10.93 -1.24
CA SER A 60 -2.35 -9.90 -0.88
C SER A 60 -2.35 -9.63 0.62
N ILE A 61 -3.52 -9.49 1.26
CA ILE A 61 -3.64 -9.31 2.71
C ILE A 61 -3.07 -10.54 3.43
N ARG A 62 -3.40 -11.76 2.98
CA ARG A 62 -2.87 -12.99 3.56
C ARG A 62 -1.34 -13.09 3.43
N ALA A 63 -0.79 -12.66 2.31
CA ALA A 63 0.66 -12.57 2.13
C ALA A 63 1.31 -11.59 3.10
N ALA A 64 0.70 -10.41 3.31
CA ALA A 64 1.18 -9.42 4.27
C ALA A 64 1.17 -9.96 5.72
N ILE A 65 0.11 -10.68 6.12
CA ILE A 65 0.05 -11.34 7.45
C ILE A 65 1.25 -12.26 7.64
N ARG A 66 1.52 -13.14 6.67
CA ARG A 66 2.66 -14.07 6.73
C ARG A 66 4.00 -13.34 6.78
N GLN A 67 4.19 -12.33 5.94
CA GLN A 67 5.45 -11.56 5.91
C GLN A 67 5.75 -10.91 7.27
N HIS A 68 4.75 -10.30 7.90
CA HIS A 68 4.90 -9.69 9.21
C HIS A 68 5.11 -10.74 10.31
N ALA A 69 4.39 -11.87 10.29
CA ALA A 69 4.62 -12.96 11.24
C ALA A 69 6.05 -13.51 11.14
N GLU A 70 6.53 -13.80 9.93
CA GLU A 70 7.88 -14.29 9.66
C GLU A 70 8.96 -13.27 10.08
N ALA A 71 8.72 -11.98 9.87
CA ALA A 71 9.61 -10.92 10.33
C ALA A 71 9.66 -10.86 11.87
N GLY A 72 8.50 -11.01 12.52
CA GLY A 72 8.39 -11.12 13.97
C GLY A 72 9.22 -12.30 14.52
N ASP A 73 9.06 -13.47 13.91
CA ASP A 73 9.79 -14.69 14.28
C ASP A 73 11.31 -14.52 14.10
N LYS A 74 11.74 -13.88 13.00
CA LYS A 74 13.17 -13.58 12.76
C LYS A 74 13.75 -12.69 13.87
N TYR A 75 13.06 -11.61 14.24
CA TYR A 75 13.54 -10.75 15.32
C TYR A 75 13.52 -11.46 16.68
N GLN A 76 12.52 -12.30 16.95
CA GLN A 76 12.50 -13.08 18.18
C GLN A 76 13.65 -14.10 18.22
N ALA A 77 14.00 -14.71 17.09
CA ALA A 77 15.16 -15.59 16.97
C ALA A 77 16.48 -14.82 17.20
N LEU A 78 16.62 -13.63 16.62
CA LEU A 78 17.79 -12.76 16.86
C LEU A 78 17.92 -12.36 18.33
N ALA A 79 16.81 -12.05 18.99
CA ALA A 79 16.79 -11.77 20.43
C ALA A 79 17.27 -12.98 21.25
N LYS A 80 16.81 -14.19 20.92
CA LYS A 80 17.24 -15.43 21.59
C LYS A 80 18.72 -15.71 21.36
N VAL A 81 19.22 -15.50 20.14
CA VAL A 81 20.64 -15.68 19.81
C VAL A 81 21.51 -14.70 20.60
N GLU A 82 21.13 -13.42 20.66
CA GLU A 82 21.86 -12.41 21.44
C GLU A 82 21.85 -12.72 22.94
N ALA A 83 20.68 -13.10 23.48
CA ALA A 83 20.53 -13.45 24.89
C ALA A 83 21.29 -14.72 25.30
N SER A 84 21.64 -15.58 24.34
CA SER A 84 22.36 -16.84 24.60
C SER A 84 23.89 -16.69 24.58
N LYS A 85 24.41 -15.48 24.30
CA LYS A 85 25.85 -15.22 24.32
C LYS A 85 26.40 -15.23 25.76
N ALA A 86 27.71 -15.43 25.88
CA ALA A 86 28.40 -15.39 27.18
C ALA A 86 28.30 -14.00 27.85
N ASP A 87 28.31 -12.93 27.05
CA ASP A 87 28.05 -11.55 27.46
C ASP A 87 26.93 -10.97 26.56
N PRO A 88 25.66 -11.10 26.97
CA PRO A 88 24.53 -10.70 26.14
C PRO A 88 24.30 -9.19 26.19
N ASP A 89 24.20 -8.56 25.02
CA ASP A 89 23.83 -7.14 24.88
C ASP A 89 22.32 -6.96 25.12
N GLN A 90 21.97 -6.52 26.34
CA GLN A 90 20.57 -6.34 26.76
C GLN A 90 19.82 -5.28 25.94
N ASP A 91 20.52 -4.25 25.46
CA ASP A 91 19.90 -3.21 24.63
C ASP A 91 19.53 -3.77 23.25
N LYS A 92 20.38 -4.63 22.68
CA LYS A 92 20.05 -5.35 21.44
C LYS A 92 18.90 -6.34 21.64
N VAL A 93 18.89 -7.10 22.73
CA VAL A 93 17.78 -8.01 23.06
C VAL A 93 16.46 -7.23 23.16
N ALA A 94 16.45 -6.12 23.88
CA ALA A 94 15.27 -5.25 24.00
C ALA A 94 14.84 -4.68 22.64
N GLN A 95 15.79 -4.24 21.81
CA GLN A 95 15.52 -3.72 20.48
C GLN A 95 14.91 -4.78 19.56
N TYR A 96 15.45 -6.00 19.56
CA TYR A 96 14.91 -7.11 18.76
C TYR A 96 13.52 -7.51 19.24
N ASN A 97 13.28 -7.60 20.54
CA ASN A 97 11.96 -7.90 21.09
C ASN A 97 10.93 -6.80 20.74
N ALA A 98 11.33 -5.53 20.77
CA ALA A 98 10.46 -4.42 20.36
C ALA A 98 10.10 -4.50 18.87
N LYS A 99 11.07 -4.82 18.01
CA LYS A 99 10.83 -5.05 16.57
C LYS A 99 9.90 -6.24 16.35
N ALA A 100 10.14 -7.38 17.00
CA ALA A 100 9.27 -8.54 16.92
C ALA A 100 7.82 -8.21 17.29
N LYS A 101 7.63 -7.50 18.40
CA LYS A 101 6.31 -7.04 18.85
C LYS A 101 5.62 -6.14 17.80
N ALA A 102 6.35 -5.20 17.22
CA ALA A 102 5.80 -4.31 16.19
C ALA A 102 5.36 -5.10 14.94
N GLU A 103 6.14 -6.08 14.50
CA GLU A 103 5.79 -6.95 13.37
C GLU A 103 4.55 -7.79 13.66
N TYR A 104 4.43 -8.40 14.84
CA TYR A 104 3.23 -9.15 15.20
C TYR A 104 1.99 -8.25 15.30
N GLN A 105 2.12 -7.05 15.85
CA GLN A 105 1.02 -6.08 15.86
C GLN A 105 0.56 -5.68 14.44
N ALA A 106 1.50 -5.56 13.50
CA ALA A 106 1.17 -5.33 12.10
C ALA A 106 0.43 -6.55 11.51
N ALA A 107 0.89 -7.77 11.80
CA ALA A 107 0.21 -9.00 11.37
C ALA A 107 -1.23 -9.07 11.91
N ASP A 108 -1.45 -8.78 13.20
CA ASP A 108 -2.78 -8.67 13.83
C ASP A 108 -3.66 -7.64 13.12
N ALA A 109 -3.13 -6.46 12.81
CA ALA A 109 -3.88 -5.44 12.08
C ALA A 109 -4.30 -5.92 10.69
N TYR A 110 -3.46 -6.70 9.99
CA TYR A 110 -3.84 -7.32 8.72
C TYR A 110 -4.80 -8.49 8.90
N GLN A 111 -4.75 -9.25 10.01
CA GLN A 111 -5.76 -10.27 10.32
C GLN A 111 -7.14 -9.66 10.51
N VAL A 112 -7.24 -8.53 11.22
CA VAL A 112 -8.48 -7.77 11.36
C VAL A 112 -8.99 -7.29 9.99
N LYS A 113 -8.11 -6.74 9.13
CA LYS A 113 -8.47 -6.35 7.76
C LYS A 113 -8.97 -7.53 6.94
N TYR A 114 -8.31 -8.69 7.05
CA TYR A 114 -8.71 -9.91 6.35
C TYR A 114 -10.11 -10.34 6.80
N ALA A 115 -10.41 -10.36 8.10
CA ALA A 115 -11.74 -10.70 8.60
C ALA A 115 -12.82 -9.69 8.16
N GLN A 116 -12.47 -8.41 7.96
CA GLN A 116 -13.44 -7.41 7.51
C GLN A 116 -13.74 -7.49 6.00
N GLN A 117 -12.77 -7.94 5.20
CA GLN A 117 -12.82 -7.81 3.73
C GLN A 117 -12.90 -9.16 2.99
N CYS A 118 -12.59 -10.26 3.68
CA CYS A 118 -12.31 -11.56 3.07
C CYS A 118 -12.91 -12.76 3.83
N SER A 119 -13.70 -12.53 4.88
CA SER A 119 -14.45 -13.58 5.59
C SER A 119 -15.94 -13.37 5.47
#